data_AF-A0A5P6VR74-F1
#
_entry.id   AF-A0A5P6VR74-F1
#
_cell.length_a   1.000
_cell.length_b   1.000
_cell.length_c   1.000
_cell.angle_alpha   90.00
_cell.angle_beta   90.00
_cell.angle_gamma   90.00
#
_symmetry.space_group_name_H-M   'P 1'
#
loop_
_entity.id
_entity.type
_entity.pdbx_description
1 polymer ?
#
loop_
_entity_poly.entity_id
_entity_poly.type
_entity_poly.pdbx_seq_one_letter_code
_entity_poly.pdbx_strand_id
1 'polypeptide(L)' 'MLNLIILVVFSAVTLFFVYFIAVNASYAKRSAKLEDSHCLVRAVGAIIMSVAVIVALWVEAGFVHFFG' A
#
# COMPACT_ATOMS: atom_id res chain seq x y z
N MET A 1 15.21 -18.05 1.39
CA MET A 1 15.78 -16.73 1.74
C MET A 1 15.56 -15.66 0.67
N LEU A 2 15.85 -15.91 -0.61
CA LEU A 2 15.61 -14.94 -1.70
C LEU A 2 14.14 -14.44 -1.74
N ASN A 3 13.18 -15.33 -1.52
CA ASN A 3 11.74 -15.01 -1.53
C ASN A 3 11.31 -14.05 -0.40
N LEU A 4 11.88 -14.21 0.81
CA LEU A 4 11.64 -13.32 1.95
C LEU A 4 12.28 -11.93 1.74
N ILE A 5 13.49 -11.89 1.18
CA ILE A 5 14.17 -10.63 0.87
C ILE A 5 13.38 -9.84 -0.19
N ILE A 6 12.91 -10.53 -1.24
CA ILE A 6 12.04 -9.93 -2.26
C ILE A 6 10.75 -9.40 -1.64
N LEU A 7 10.11 -10.17 -0.75
CA LEU A 7 8.89 -9.74 -0.07
C LEU A 7 9.11 -8.48 0.78
N VAL A 8 10.22 -8.38 1.50
CA VAL A 8 10.59 -7.20 2.30
C VAL A 8 10.79 -5.99 1.39
N VAL A 9 11.55 -6.13 0.31
CA VAL A 9 11.79 -5.03 -0.66
C VAL A 9 10.47 -4.58 -1.29
N PHE A 10 9.63 -5.52 -1.72
CA PHE A 10 8.33 -5.21 -2.33
C PHE A 10 7.38 -4.51 -1.36
N SER A 11 7.39 -4.92 -0.09
CA SER A 11 6.62 -4.28 0.99
C SER A 11 7.09 -2.85 1.23
N ALA A 12 8.41 -2.62 1.30
CA ALA A 12 8.99 -1.30 1.51
C ALA A 12 8.64 -0.33 0.37
N VAL A 13 8.77 -0.80 -0.89
CA VAL A 13 8.42 -0.01 -2.07
C VAL A 13 6.93 0.32 -2.09
N THR A 14 6.07 -0.65 -1.79
CA THR A 14 4.62 -0.44 -1.82
C THR A 14 4.17 0.52 -0.71
N LEU A 15 4.73 0.41 0.50
CA LEU A 15 4.48 1.35 1.58
C LEU A 15 4.99 2.76 1.27
N PHE A 16 6.12 2.89 0.59
CA PHE A 16 6.62 4.18 0.11
C PHE A 16 5.62 4.83 -0.87
N PHE A 17 5.11 4.08 -1.84
CA PHE A 17 4.11 4.59 -2.78
C PHE A 17 2.78 4.93 -2.09
N VAL A 18 2.33 4.10 -1.15
CA VAL A 18 1.14 4.40 -0.32
C VAL A 18 1.30 5.72 0.42
N TYR A 19 2.44 5.92 1.08
CA TYR A 19 2.74 7.18 1.79
C TYR A 19 2.79 8.36 0.82
N PHE A 20 3.48 8.22 -0.31
CA PHE A 20 3.58 9.25 -1.34
C PHE A 20 2.20 9.65 -1.88
N ILE A 21 1.32 8.69 -2.20
CA ILE A 21 -0.03 8.96 -2.68
C ILE A 21 -0.87 9.64 -1.59
N ALA A 22 -0.81 9.16 -0.34
CA ALA A 22 -1.56 9.72 0.78
C ALA A 22 -1.19 11.19 1.05
N VAL A 23 0.11 11.51 1.01
CA VAL A 23 0.62 12.87 1.17
C VAL A 23 0.13 13.75 0.02
N ASN A 24 0.34 13.34 -1.23
CA ASN A 24 -0.08 14.13 -2.40
C ASN A 24 -1.61 14.32 -2.46
N ALA A 25 -2.40 13.31 -2.09
CA ALA A 25 -3.85 13.43 -2.01
C ALA A 25 -4.28 14.44 -0.92
N SER A 26 -3.61 14.43 0.24
CA SER A 26 -3.88 15.38 1.33
C SER A 26 -3.50 16.82 0.95
N TYR A 27 -2.36 17.00 0.27
CA TYR A 27 -1.94 18.30 -0.28
C TYR A 27 -2.89 18.78 -1.37
N ALA A 28 -3.31 17.92 -2.29
CA ALA A 28 -4.27 18.26 -3.34
C ALA A 28 -5.61 18.70 -2.75
N LYS A 29 -6.13 17.98 -1.75
CA LYS A 29 -7.37 18.32 -1.02
C LYS A 29 -7.29 19.70 -0.34
N ARG A 30 -6.10 20.10 0.11
CA ARG A 30 -5.89 21.38 0.80
C ARG A 30 -5.64 22.54 -0.16
N SER A 31 -4.94 22.27 -1.27
CA SER A 31 -4.53 23.28 -2.26
C SER A 31 -5.64 23.59 -3.27
N ALA A 32 -6.38 22.57 -3.68
CA ALA A 32 -7.56 22.71 -4.50
C ALA A 32 -8.78 22.44 -3.61
N LYS A 33 -9.77 23.33 -3.58
CA LYS A 33 -11.13 23.05 -3.09
C LYS A 33 -11.76 21.97 -4.00
N LEU A 34 -11.22 20.76 -3.97
CA LEU A 34 -11.67 19.64 -4.79
C LEU A 34 -13.02 19.21 -4.24
N GLU A 35 -14.09 19.67 -4.89
CA GLU A 35 -15.43 19.08 -4.81
C GLU A 35 -15.43 17.62 -5.31
N ASP A 36 -14.35 17.19 -5.97
CA ASP A 36 -14.24 15.88 -6.60
C ASP A 36 -13.82 14.77 -5.61
N SER A 37 -14.74 14.53 -4.68
CA SER A 37 -14.69 13.50 -3.63
C SER A 37 -14.38 12.10 -4.18
N HIS A 38 -14.80 11.83 -5.42
CA HIS A 38 -14.68 10.54 -6.08
C HIS A 38 -13.22 10.13 -6.35
N CYS A 39 -12.38 11.08 -6.78
CA CYS A 39 -10.97 10.81 -7.03
C CYS A 39 -10.21 10.46 -5.74
N LEU A 40 -10.59 11.13 -4.63
CA LEU A 40 -10.00 10.93 -3.32
C LEU A 40 -10.37 9.56 -2.74
N VAL A 41 -11.63 9.16 -2.87
CA VAL A 41 -12.11 7.82 -2.48
C VAL A 41 -11.39 6.73 -3.28
N ARG A 42 -11.19 6.92 -4.58
CA ARG A 42 -10.47 5.96 -5.43
C ARG A 42 -9.00 5.81 -5.04
N ALA A 43 -8.34 6.91 -4.70
CA ALA A 43 -6.96 6.88 -4.20
C ALA A 43 -6.84 6.15 -2.85
N VAL A 44 -7.76 6.43 -1.92
CA VAL A 44 -7.82 5.74 -0.62
C VAL A 44 -8.12 4.25 -0.81
N GLY A 45 -9.06 3.90 -1.70
CA GLY A 45 -9.36 2.50 -2.02
C GLY A 45 -8.16 1.75 -2.59
N ALA A 46 -7.39 2.39 -3.49
CA ALA A 46 -6.15 1.81 -4.01
C ALA A 46 -5.10 1.57 -2.91
N ILE A 47 -4.95 2.52 -1.98
CA ILE A 47 -4.05 2.38 -0.82
C ILE A 47 -4.45 1.18 0.03
N ILE A 48 -5.74 1.06 0.39
CA ILE A 48 -6.24 -0.02 1.23
C ILE A 48 -5.99 -1.38 0.55
N MET A 49 -6.29 -1.49 -0.74
CA MET A 49 -6.06 -2.72 -1.50
C MET A 49 -4.57 -3.08 -1.56
N SER A 50 -3.69 -2.12 -1.80
CA SER A 50 -2.24 -2.35 -1.81
C SER A 50 -1.73 -2.87 -0.45
N VAL A 51 -2.20 -2.29 0.65
CA VAL A 51 -1.81 -2.75 2.00
C VAL A 51 -2.37 -4.15 2.29
N ALA A 52 -3.62 -4.43 1.94
CA ALA A 52 -4.24 -5.73 2.14
C ALA A 52 -3.49 -6.86 1.42
N VAL A 53 -3.07 -6.61 0.17
CA VAL A 53 -2.27 -7.58 -0.61
C VAL A 53 -0.91 -7.84 0.05
N ILE A 54 -0.22 -6.80 0.55
CA ILE A 54 1.04 -6.99 1.29
C ILE A 54 0.82 -7.89 2.51
N VAL A 55 -0.21 -7.63 3.30
CA VAL A 55 -0.52 -8.42 4.50
C VAL A 55 -0.76 -9.89 4.13
N ALA A 56 -1.55 -10.15 3.09
CA ALA A 56 -1.80 -11.51 2.60
C ALA A 56 -0.51 -12.23 2.20
N LEU A 57 0.40 -11.55 1.48
CA LEU A 57 1.70 -12.11 1.08
C LEU A 57 2.59 -12.42 2.29
N TRP A 58 2.56 -11.58 3.33
CA TRP A 58 3.28 -11.86 4.59
C TRP A 58 2.68 -13.03 5.37
N VAL A 59 1.36 -13.18 5.36
CA VAL A 59 0.69 -14.34 5.97
C VAL A 59 1.09 -15.62 5.24
N GLU A 60 1.07 -15.65 3.91
CA GLU A 60 1.53 -16.82 3.14
C GLU A 60 3.02 -17.12 3.38
N ALA A 61 3.88 -16.11 3.33
CA ALA A 61 5.30 -16.29 3.59
C ALA A 61 5.59 -16.78 5.01
N GLY A 62 4.84 -16.28 6.00
CA GLY A 62 4.91 -16.78 7.37
C GLY A 62 4.47 -18.24 7.46
N PHE A 63 3.36 -18.59 6.83
CA PHE A 63 2.86 -19.97 6.82
C PHE A 63 3.88 -20.94 6.21
N VAL A 64 4.47 -20.59 5.07
CA VAL A 64 5.53 -21.37 4.42
C VAL A 64 6.79 -21.45 5.29
N HIS A 65 7.16 -20.39 6.01
CA HIS A 65 8.39 -20.39 6.81
C HIS A 65 8.26 -21.18 8.12
N PHE A 66 7.07 -21.23 8.72
CA PHE A 66 6.83 -21.90 10.00
C PHE A 66 6.23 -23.30 9.88
N PHE A 67 5.52 -23.61 8.78
CA PHE A 67 4.81 -24.88 8.58
C PHE A 67 5.16 -25.61 7.27
N GLY A 68 5.99 -25.03 6.40
CA GLY A 68 6.50 -25.65 5.18
C GLY A 68 7.95 -26.10 5.31
#